data_AF-A0A3A4VD98-F1
#
_entry.id   AF-A0A3A4VD98-F1
#
_cell.length_a   1.000
_cell.length_b   1.000
_cell.length_c   1.000
_cell.angle_alpha   90.00
_cell.angle_beta   90.00
_cell.angle_gamma   90.00
#
_symmetry.space_group_name_H-M   'P 1'
#
loop_
_entity.id
_entity.type
_entity.pdbx_description
1 polymer ?
#
loop_
_entity_poly.entity_id
_entity_poly.type
_entity_poly.pdbx_seq_one_letter_code
_entity_poly.pdbx_strand_id
1 'polypeptide(L)'
;MILLAISFIAGILSALAPCVLPLLPVIVGGSIAGGSRRRAYTITASLGISVILFTMLLKVSTAFIDVPQSTWQLISGIILVFFGVVMIFPQLWDRLGFVNFLNRESNKLLGAGYRQNSFWGDVVMGAALGPVFSSCSPTYFVILATVLPVSFAMGFVDLVAYAVGLSGTLLLIALVGQRLVDTLGVTIEPGGWFRRAIGILFLIVGIAVATGTMARAEAWLLNNGFDITVLEQRLLKSTAPTPTQCTTSECVGVLNAPLSPEMKVAVFKKAPELTGIEGYINTNGEPITLEQLRGNKVVLIDIWTYSCINCQRTLPYLRAWYEKYHDQGLEIIGVHTPEFAFERVLANVQQAVQKFGLEYPVVLDNKYATWNAFGNQYWPRKYLIDIDGYIVYDHTGEGGYEETEVAIERALNERAKRLGESMPSEFEETSVDAVEVDRYGLGSPEIYFGAARNEYFANGSRGRIGEQSLTVPEDLKQNALYLGGTWNLAEEFAANTSAQAQIQFVYKAKNVYFVAAPTNGPVKIKVTRDGGQPLGEARGVDVEENGEVTVSEDGLYHLIGDSAYGVHTIEIEILSPGLEAYTFTFG
;
A
#
# COMPACT_ATOMS: atom_id res chain seq x y z
N MET A 1 22.21 -0.40 -11.51
CA MET A 1 22.16 -0.83 -12.93
C MET A 1 20.88 -1.59 -13.27
N ILE A 2 20.37 -2.47 -12.41
CA ILE A 2 19.15 -3.23 -12.70
C ILE A 2 17.90 -2.32 -12.74
N LEU A 3 17.78 -1.35 -11.83
CA LEU A 3 16.71 -0.33 -11.85
C LEU A 3 16.67 0.49 -13.14
N LEU A 4 17.83 0.79 -13.73
CA LEU A 4 17.93 1.47 -15.03
C LEU A 4 17.38 0.61 -16.16
N ALA A 5 17.68 -0.69 -16.16
CA ALA A 5 17.17 -1.62 -17.17
C ALA A 5 15.65 -1.79 -17.04
N ILE A 6 15.14 -1.90 -15.80
CA ILE A 6 13.70 -1.97 -15.52
C ILE A 6 13.01 -0.70 -16.01
N SER A 7 13.54 0.47 -15.66
CA SER A 7 12.96 1.76 -16.06
C SER A 7 12.93 1.92 -17.57
N PHE A 8 14.00 1.50 -18.25
CA PHE A 8 14.06 1.48 -19.72
C PHE A 8 13.02 0.55 -20.35
N ILE A 9 12.89 -0.69 -19.85
CA ILE A 9 11.90 -1.68 -20.33
C ILE A 9 10.48 -1.17 -20.08
N ALA A 10 10.21 -0.59 -18.91
CA ALA A 10 8.92 0.00 -18.59
C ALA A 10 8.56 1.15 -19.55
N GLY A 11 9.55 1.95 -19.97
CA GLY A 11 9.37 2.95 -21.02
C GLY A 11 8.94 2.33 -22.36
N ILE A 12 9.56 1.21 -22.75
CA ILE A 12 9.20 0.48 -23.98
C ILE A 12 7.75 -0.01 -23.91
N LEU A 13 7.38 -0.64 -22.81
CA LEU A 13 6.04 -1.22 -22.62
C LEU A 13 4.96 -0.14 -22.53
N SER A 14 5.28 1.00 -21.90
CA SER A 14 4.38 2.15 -21.84
C SER A 14 4.00 2.69 -23.22
N ALA A 15 4.89 2.59 -24.22
CA ALA A 15 4.58 2.98 -25.60
C ALA A 15 3.50 2.10 -26.26
N LEU A 16 3.32 0.88 -25.77
CA LEU A 16 2.34 -0.09 -26.26
C LEU A 16 1.02 -0.04 -25.49
N ALA A 17 0.93 0.82 -24.48
CA ALA A 17 -0.25 0.92 -23.63
C ALA A 17 -1.48 1.33 -24.46
N PRO A 18 -2.67 0.79 -24.14
CA PRO A 18 -3.91 1.06 -24.87
C PRO A 18 -4.32 2.54 -24.91
N CYS A 19 -3.79 3.38 -23.99
CA CYS A 19 -3.97 4.82 -23.99
C CYS A 19 -3.03 5.58 -24.97
N VAL A 20 -1.91 4.98 -25.36
CA VAL A 20 -0.92 5.55 -26.29
C VAL A 20 -1.22 5.16 -27.73
N LEU A 21 -1.78 3.98 -27.96
CA LEU A 21 -2.17 3.48 -29.29
C LEU A 21 -3.02 4.49 -30.10
N PRO A 22 -4.02 5.20 -29.53
CA PRO A 22 -4.81 6.20 -30.24
C PRO A 22 -4.01 7.43 -30.66
N LEU A 23 -2.88 7.72 -30.01
CA LEU A 23 -2.00 8.86 -30.32
C LEU A 23 -0.93 8.51 -31.36
N LEU A 24 -0.63 7.23 -31.57
CA LEU A 24 0.34 6.78 -32.59
C LEU A 24 0.03 7.34 -33.99
N PRO A 25 -1.21 7.36 -34.48
CA PRO A 25 -1.53 7.94 -35.78
C PRO A 25 -1.23 9.45 -35.88
N VAL A 26 -1.28 10.20 -34.77
CA VAL A 26 -0.94 11.63 -34.75
C VAL A 26 0.57 11.82 -34.88
N ILE A 27 1.35 10.99 -34.18
CA ILE A 27 2.82 11.00 -34.25
C ILE A 27 3.29 10.55 -35.64
N VAL A 28 2.72 9.46 -36.15
CA VAL A 28 2.98 8.93 -37.50
C VAL A 28 2.52 9.95 -38.55
N GLY A 29 1.31 10.49 -38.46
CA GLY A 29 0.76 11.47 -39.39
C GLY A 29 1.53 12.81 -39.41
N GLY A 30 1.93 13.31 -38.24
CA GLY A 30 2.78 14.50 -38.13
C GLY A 30 4.15 14.29 -38.78
N SER A 31 4.72 13.08 -38.65
CA SER A 31 5.99 12.73 -39.27
C SER A 31 5.91 12.53 -40.79
N ILE A 32 4.76 12.07 -41.30
CA ILE A 32 4.49 11.85 -42.74
C ILE A 32 4.25 13.19 -43.47
N ALA A 33 3.54 14.13 -42.85
CA ALA A 33 3.15 15.41 -43.46
C ALA A 33 4.32 16.31 -43.92
N GLY A 34 5.57 16.01 -43.52
CA GLY A 34 6.77 16.75 -43.92
C GLY A 34 7.83 15.95 -44.68
N GLY A 35 7.62 14.64 -44.94
CA GLY A 35 8.50 13.79 -45.74
C GLY A 35 9.95 13.62 -45.23
N SER A 36 10.30 14.08 -44.03
CA SER A 36 11.68 14.04 -43.51
C SER A 36 11.78 13.29 -42.18
N ARG A 37 12.72 12.34 -42.10
CA ARG A 37 13.03 11.59 -40.87
C ARG A 37 13.36 12.51 -39.69
N ARG A 38 13.89 13.72 -39.97
CA ARG A 38 14.26 14.73 -38.96
C ARG A 38 13.07 15.14 -38.09
N ARG A 39 11.87 15.21 -38.66
CA ARG A 39 10.64 15.58 -37.96
C ARG A 39 10.27 14.57 -36.86
N ALA A 40 10.39 13.27 -37.17
CA ALA A 40 10.16 12.20 -36.20
C ALA A 40 11.14 12.30 -35.02
N TYR A 41 12.43 12.57 -35.27
CA TYR A 41 13.40 12.79 -34.20
C TYR A 41 13.08 14.00 -33.33
N THR A 42 12.67 15.13 -33.92
CA THR A 42 12.34 16.36 -33.18
C THR A 42 11.12 16.20 -32.29
N ILE A 43 10.05 15.58 -32.79
CA ILE A 43 8.82 15.33 -32.01
C ILE A 43 9.10 14.38 -30.84
N THR A 44 9.82 13.29 -31.10
CA THR A 44 10.08 12.29 -30.05
C THR A 44 11.07 12.79 -29.00
N ALA A 45 12.10 13.56 -29.38
CA ALA A 45 13.03 14.16 -28.42
C ALA A 45 12.35 15.21 -27.52
N SER A 46 11.50 16.07 -28.09
CA SER A 46 10.74 17.06 -27.32
C SER A 46 9.70 16.42 -26.40
N LEU A 47 9.08 15.31 -26.82
CA LEU A 47 8.23 14.49 -25.96
C LEU A 47 9.00 13.95 -24.75
N GLY A 48 10.16 13.31 -24.95
CA GLY A 48 10.97 12.76 -23.86
C GLY A 48 11.38 13.82 -22.83
N ILE A 49 11.80 15.00 -23.30
CA ILE A 49 12.13 16.14 -22.43
C ILE A 49 10.89 16.62 -21.67
N SER A 50 9.74 16.73 -22.35
CA SER A 50 8.51 17.17 -21.72
C SER A 50 8.00 16.21 -20.66
N VAL A 51 8.14 14.90 -20.86
CA VAL A 51 7.80 13.88 -19.86
C VAL A 51 8.67 14.11 -18.62
N ILE A 52 10.00 14.18 -18.76
CA ILE A 52 10.90 14.42 -17.62
C ILE A 52 10.54 15.69 -16.85
N LEU A 53 10.34 16.82 -17.55
CA LEU A 53 10.02 18.11 -16.91
C LEU A 53 8.68 18.06 -16.18
N PHE A 54 7.64 17.50 -16.82
CA PHE A 54 6.32 17.41 -16.21
C PHE A 54 6.30 16.44 -15.02
N THR A 55 7.05 15.33 -15.10
CA THR A 55 7.24 14.41 -13.98
C THR A 55 7.86 15.10 -12.77
N MET A 56 8.91 15.89 -12.98
CA MET A 56 9.54 16.63 -11.88
C MET A 56 8.60 17.68 -11.30
N LEU A 57 7.83 18.37 -12.14
CA LEU A 57 6.82 19.33 -11.70
C LEU A 57 5.72 18.67 -10.85
N LEU A 58 5.25 17.49 -11.28
CA LEU A 58 4.26 16.71 -10.54
C LEU A 58 4.80 16.29 -9.18
N LYS A 59 6.04 15.80 -9.07
CA LYS A 59 6.65 15.43 -7.78
C LYS A 59 6.64 16.60 -6.78
N VAL A 60 7.00 17.79 -7.25
CA VAL A 60 7.00 19.01 -6.43
C VAL A 60 5.57 19.36 -5.99
N SER A 61 4.57 19.09 -6.83
CA SER A 61 3.16 19.40 -6.56
C SER A 61 2.48 18.36 -5.66
N THR A 62 2.77 17.07 -5.82
CA THR A 62 2.22 15.98 -5.01
C THR A 62 2.73 15.99 -3.58
N ALA A 63 3.86 16.66 -3.30
CA ALA A 63 4.31 16.92 -1.94
C ALA A 63 3.39 17.88 -1.15
N PHE A 64 2.45 18.56 -1.82
CA PHE A 64 1.58 19.57 -1.22
C PHE A 64 0.07 19.29 -1.34
N ILE A 65 -0.38 18.29 -2.11
CA ILE A 65 -1.81 18.06 -2.32
C ILE A 65 -2.14 16.56 -2.34
N ASP A 66 -2.91 16.12 -1.34
CA ASP A 66 -3.40 14.75 -1.18
C ASP A 66 -4.69 14.54 -2.00
N VAL A 67 -4.55 14.39 -3.33
CA VAL A 67 -5.70 14.24 -4.24
C VAL A 67 -5.97 12.75 -4.53
N PRO A 68 -7.19 12.25 -4.28
CA PRO A 68 -7.57 10.86 -4.58
C PRO A 68 -7.34 10.48 -6.05
N GLN A 69 -6.82 9.27 -6.31
CA GLN A 69 -6.53 8.74 -7.65
C GLN A 69 -7.73 8.79 -8.61
N SER A 70 -8.95 8.66 -8.08
CA SER A 70 -10.20 8.75 -8.85
C SER A 70 -10.41 10.11 -9.52
N THR A 71 -9.92 11.19 -8.92
CA THR A 71 -10.03 12.55 -9.45
C THR A 71 -9.20 12.70 -10.72
N TRP A 72 -7.97 12.16 -10.72
CA TRP A 72 -7.10 12.18 -11.89
C TRP A 72 -7.65 11.35 -13.05
N GLN A 73 -8.25 10.19 -12.75
CA GLN A 73 -8.91 9.37 -13.77
C GLN A 73 -10.10 10.09 -14.42
N LEU A 74 -10.91 10.78 -13.62
CA LEU A 74 -12.05 11.56 -14.12
C LEU A 74 -11.59 12.71 -15.02
N ILE A 75 -10.58 13.48 -14.60
CA ILE A 75 -10.03 14.60 -15.39
C ILE A 75 -9.48 14.11 -16.73
N SER A 76 -8.63 13.07 -16.72
CA SER A 76 -8.06 12.49 -17.94
C SER A 76 -9.14 11.96 -18.88
N GLY A 77 -10.14 11.25 -18.34
CA GLY A 77 -11.26 10.73 -19.12
C GLY A 77 -12.08 11.82 -19.79
N ILE A 78 -12.41 12.90 -19.07
CA ILE A 78 -13.14 14.06 -19.63
C ILE A 78 -12.38 14.69 -20.80
N ILE A 79 -11.06 14.87 -20.66
CA ILE A 79 -10.21 15.46 -21.70
C ILE A 79 -10.21 14.58 -22.96
N LEU A 80 -10.07 13.26 -22.83
CA LEU A 80 -10.06 12.34 -23.96
C LEU A 80 -11.41 12.31 -24.69
N VAL A 81 -12.52 12.30 -23.95
CA VAL A 81 -13.87 12.38 -24.52
C VAL A 81 -14.04 13.70 -25.27
N PHE A 82 -13.59 14.80 -24.69
CA PHE A 82 -13.62 16.11 -25.34
C PHE A 82 -12.86 16.10 -26.68
N PHE A 83 -11.62 15.60 -26.70
CA PHE A 83 -10.85 15.48 -27.95
C PHE A 83 -11.50 14.53 -28.97
N GLY A 84 -12.07 13.41 -28.53
CA GLY A 84 -12.81 12.48 -29.38
C GLY A 84 -14.00 13.16 -30.07
N VAL A 85 -14.84 13.88 -29.31
CA VAL A 85 -15.99 14.63 -29.85
C VAL A 85 -15.56 15.70 -30.84
N VAL A 86 -14.50 16.46 -30.52
CA VAL A 86 -13.92 17.46 -31.42
C VAL A 86 -13.47 16.83 -32.74
N MET A 87 -12.92 15.63 -32.70
CA MET A 87 -12.40 14.96 -33.88
C MET A 87 -13.50 14.32 -34.76
N ILE A 88 -14.63 13.90 -34.17
CA ILE A 88 -15.77 13.31 -34.89
C ILE A 88 -16.63 14.39 -35.57
N PHE A 89 -16.88 15.52 -34.90
CA PHE A 89 -17.79 16.57 -35.36
C PHE A 89 -17.11 17.93 -35.60
N PRO A 90 -16.12 18.04 -36.51
CA PRO A 90 -15.40 19.30 -36.75
C PRO A 90 -16.33 20.44 -37.20
N GLN A 91 -17.36 20.14 -37.98
CA GLN A 91 -18.32 21.13 -38.50
C GLN A 91 -19.20 21.76 -37.42
N LEU A 92 -19.38 21.10 -36.28
CA LEU A 92 -20.17 21.63 -35.15
C LEU A 92 -19.39 22.74 -34.43
N TRP A 93 -18.06 22.60 -34.36
CA TRP A 93 -17.15 23.56 -33.75
C TRP A 93 -16.92 24.81 -34.61
N ASP A 94 -16.89 24.65 -35.94
CA ASP A 94 -16.79 25.78 -36.88
C ASP A 94 -17.98 26.75 -36.79
N ARG A 95 -19.13 26.29 -36.27
CA ARG A 95 -20.34 27.11 -36.05
C ARG A 95 -20.36 27.83 -34.70
N LEU A 96 -19.54 27.44 -33.72
CA LEU A 96 -19.47 28.07 -32.41
C LEU A 96 -18.61 29.33 -32.49
N GLY A 97 -19.24 30.52 -32.48
CA GLY A 97 -18.57 31.81 -32.70
C GLY A 97 -17.39 32.14 -31.78
N PHE A 98 -17.34 31.57 -30.57
CA PHE A 98 -16.21 31.69 -29.64
C PHE A 98 -14.93 31.02 -30.16
N VAL A 99 -15.06 29.91 -30.88
CA VAL A 99 -13.93 29.18 -31.45
C VAL A 99 -13.32 29.94 -32.61
N ASN A 100 -14.10 30.71 -33.39
CA ASN A 100 -13.57 31.56 -34.45
C ASN A 100 -12.70 32.73 -33.94
N PHE A 101 -12.89 33.19 -32.71
CA PHE A 101 -12.02 34.19 -32.07
C PHE A 101 -10.68 33.55 -31.64
N LEU A 102 -10.74 32.41 -30.93
CA LEU A 102 -9.54 31.63 -30.59
C LEU A 102 -8.81 31.10 -31.82
N ASN A 103 -9.51 30.66 -32.87
CA ASN A 103 -8.91 30.21 -34.13
C ASN A 103 -8.23 31.35 -34.89
N ARG A 104 -8.57 32.62 -34.69
CA ARG A 104 -7.92 33.72 -35.43
C ARG A 104 -6.54 34.05 -34.85
N GLU A 105 -6.41 34.03 -33.53
CA GLU A 105 -5.16 34.21 -32.80
C GLU A 105 -4.33 32.90 -32.78
N SER A 106 -4.99 31.77 -32.58
CA SER A 106 -4.37 30.44 -32.54
C SER A 106 -4.01 29.91 -33.93
N ASN A 107 -4.75 30.18 -35.01
CA ASN A 107 -4.25 29.90 -36.38
C ASN A 107 -3.16 30.87 -36.82
N LYS A 108 -2.94 32.01 -36.17
CA LYS A 108 -1.75 32.83 -36.41
C LYS A 108 -0.50 32.19 -35.80
N LEU A 109 -0.61 31.62 -34.60
CA LEU A 109 0.49 30.94 -33.91
C LEU A 109 0.71 29.49 -34.41
N LEU A 110 -0.37 28.72 -34.59
CA LEU A 110 -0.35 27.36 -35.11
C LEU A 110 -0.25 27.31 -36.63
N GLY A 111 -0.85 28.25 -37.38
CA GLY A 111 -0.74 28.31 -38.84
C GLY A 111 0.63 28.78 -39.34
N ALA A 112 1.40 29.50 -38.52
CA ALA A 112 2.83 29.73 -38.76
C ALA A 112 3.68 28.46 -38.52
N GLY A 113 3.21 27.52 -37.68
CA GLY A 113 3.89 26.25 -37.39
C GLY A 113 3.44 25.06 -38.25
N TYR A 114 2.20 25.05 -38.77
CA TYR A 114 1.61 23.88 -39.42
C TYR A 114 1.87 23.82 -40.94
N ARG A 115 2.22 24.94 -41.58
CA ARG A 115 2.28 25.04 -43.06
C ARG A 115 3.65 24.91 -43.70
N GLN A 116 4.74 24.87 -42.94
CA GLN A 116 6.08 24.56 -43.49
C GLN A 116 6.89 23.82 -42.44
N ASN A 117 7.85 22.99 -42.87
CA ASN A 117 8.83 22.22 -42.10
C ASN A 117 9.52 23.00 -40.96
N SER A 118 8.78 23.39 -39.92
CA SER A 118 9.23 24.27 -38.85
C SER A 118 9.53 23.45 -37.62
N PHE A 119 10.81 23.39 -37.27
CA PHE A 119 11.34 22.72 -36.09
C PHE A 119 10.54 23.06 -34.81
N TRP A 120 10.10 24.31 -34.65
CA TRP A 120 9.34 24.74 -33.47
C TRP A 120 7.91 24.20 -33.43
N GLY A 121 7.26 24.01 -34.58
CA GLY A 121 5.95 23.36 -34.63
C GLY A 121 6.04 21.92 -34.14
N ASP A 122 7.11 21.23 -34.50
CA ASP A 122 7.36 19.85 -34.12
C ASP A 122 7.70 19.70 -32.63
N VAL A 123 8.46 20.65 -32.08
CA VAL A 123 8.76 20.72 -30.64
C VAL A 123 7.50 20.96 -29.81
N VAL A 124 6.63 21.88 -30.24
CA VAL A 124 5.38 22.17 -29.52
C VAL A 124 4.45 20.97 -29.52
N MET A 125 4.37 20.25 -30.64
CA MET A 125 3.59 19.02 -30.74
C MET A 125 4.11 17.93 -29.78
N GLY A 126 5.42 17.73 -29.69
CA GLY A 126 6.01 16.77 -28.73
C GLY A 126 5.83 17.23 -27.27
N ALA A 127 5.99 18.52 -26.99
CA ALA A 127 5.82 19.08 -25.65
C ALA A 127 4.37 18.99 -25.14
N ALA A 128 3.38 19.21 -26.02
CA ALA A 128 1.97 19.10 -25.65
C ALA A 128 1.56 17.67 -25.27
N LEU A 129 2.26 16.66 -25.81
CA LEU A 129 1.96 15.26 -25.55
C LEU A 129 2.50 14.78 -24.18
N GLY A 130 3.56 15.39 -23.63
CA GLY A 130 4.15 14.96 -22.35
C GLY A 130 3.16 14.88 -21.17
N PRO A 131 2.38 15.94 -20.88
CA PRO A 131 1.36 15.93 -19.84
C PRO A 131 0.28 14.85 -20.05
N VAL A 132 -0.16 14.65 -21.30
CA VAL A 132 -1.19 13.67 -21.64
C VAL A 132 -0.71 12.24 -21.33
N PHE A 133 0.55 11.93 -21.62
CA PHE A 133 1.16 10.64 -21.31
C PHE A 133 1.29 10.41 -19.80
N SER A 134 1.69 11.44 -19.06
CA SER A 134 1.82 11.37 -17.60
C SER A 134 0.49 11.12 -16.90
N SER A 135 -0.63 11.62 -17.44
CA SER A 135 -1.94 11.50 -16.81
C SER A 135 -2.73 10.25 -17.21
N CYS A 136 -2.27 9.49 -18.21
CA CYS A 136 -3.02 8.38 -18.79
C CYS A 136 -2.32 7.00 -18.67
N SER A 137 -1.13 6.93 -18.08
CA SER A 137 -0.40 5.69 -17.84
C SER A 137 -0.51 5.25 -16.36
N PRO A 138 -1.23 4.15 -16.06
CA PRO A 138 -1.31 3.61 -14.69
C PRO A 138 0.05 3.14 -14.16
N THR A 139 0.90 2.63 -15.06
CA THR A 139 2.25 2.16 -14.75
C THR A 139 3.19 3.29 -14.36
N TYR A 140 2.99 4.49 -14.90
CA TYR A 140 3.77 5.68 -14.55
C TYR A 140 3.64 6.06 -13.06
N PHE A 141 2.45 5.94 -12.45
CA PHE A 141 2.27 6.18 -11.01
C PHE A 141 2.97 5.14 -10.13
N VAL A 142 2.95 3.86 -10.54
CA VAL A 142 3.69 2.79 -9.86
C VAL A 142 5.19 3.04 -9.92
N ILE A 143 5.71 3.51 -11.06
CA ILE A 143 7.12 3.90 -11.22
C ILE A 143 7.45 5.11 -10.33
N LEU A 144 6.58 6.13 -10.26
CA LEU A 144 6.79 7.26 -9.36
C LEU A 144 6.89 6.82 -7.89
N ALA A 145 6.02 5.91 -7.46
CA ALA A 145 5.99 5.41 -6.09
C ALA A 145 7.19 4.51 -5.75
N THR A 146 7.68 3.74 -6.73
CA THR A 146 8.74 2.73 -6.51
C THR A 146 10.15 3.27 -6.72
N VAL A 147 10.36 4.18 -7.66
CA VAL A 147 11.69 4.60 -8.12
C VAL A 147 12.18 5.88 -7.43
N LEU A 148 11.29 6.80 -7.06
CA LEU A 148 11.66 8.09 -6.46
C LEU A 148 11.89 8.16 -4.94
N PRO A 149 11.61 7.13 -4.10
CA PRO A 149 12.03 7.15 -2.70
C PRO A 149 13.55 7.04 -2.51
N VAL A 150 14.27 6.51 -3.50
CA VAL A 150 15.70 6.16 -3.39
C VAL A 150 16.57 7.32 -3.90
N SER A 151 16.71 8.40 -3.13
CA SER A 151 17.51 9.60 -3.45
C SER A 151 17.07 10.38 -4.72
N PHE A 152 17.15 11.71 -4.69
CA PHE A 152 16.77 12.55 -5.84
C PHE A 152 17.62 12.28 -7.08
N ALA A 153 18.92 12.00 -6.90
CA ALA A 153 19.85 11.77 -7.99
C ALA A 153 19.56 10.45 -8.73
N MET A 154 19.36 9.34 -8.03
CA MET A 154 19.07 8.06 -8.70
C MET A 154 17.69 8.08 -9.38
N GLY A 155 16.67 8.66 -8.73
CA GLY A 155 15.35 8.81 -9.34
C GLY A 155 15.36 9.63 -10.64
N PHE A 156 16.25 10.64 -10.76
CA PHE A 156 16.41 11.37 -12.02
C PHE A 156 17.04 10.51 -13.12
N VAL A 157 18.06 9.71 -12.79
CA VAL A 157 18.71 8.83 -13.79
C VAL A 157 17.73 7.75 -14.28
N ASP A 158 16.93 7.17 -13.39
CA ASP A 158 15.92 6.18 -13.76
C ASP A 158 14.79 6.80 -14.61
N LEU A 159 14.36 8.03 -14.29
CA LEU A 159 13.41 8.78 -15.10
C LEU A 159 13.94 9.07 -16.52
N VAL A 160 15.22 9.39 -16.65
CA VAL A 160 15.87 9.56 -17.96
C VAL A 160 15.89 8.23 -18.72
N ALA A 161 16.22 7.11 -18.07
CA ALA A 161 16.21 5.79 -18.69
C ALA A 161 14.81 5.41 -19.21
N TYR A 162 13.77 5.68 -18.42
CA TYR A 162 12.37 5.53 -18.82
C TYR A 162 12.01 6.36 -20.05
N ALA A 163 12.34 7.67 -20.03
CA ALA A 163 12.05 8.57 -21.13
C ALA A 163 12.76 8.16 -22.44
N VAL A 164 13.98 7.64 -22.34
CA VAL A 164 14.74 7.11 -23.49
C VAL A 164 14.08 5.84 -24.04
N GLY A 165 13.61 4.92 -23.18
CA GLY A 165 12.88 3.72 -23.60
C GLY A 165 11.58 4.05 -24.34
N LEU A 166 10.77 4.93 -23.75
CA LEU A 166 9.51 5.41 -24.35
C LEU A 166 9.75 6.09 -25.71
N SER A 167 10.70 7.03 -25.75
CA SER A 167 11.03 7.78 -26.96
C SER A 167 11.61 6.87 -28.05
N GLY A 168 12.47 5.93 -27.67
CA GLY A 168 13.05 4.96 -28.61
C GLY A 168 11.99 4.12 -29.31
N THR A 169 11.03 3.59 -28.56
CA THR A 169 9.95 2.75 -29.12
C THR A 169 9.02 3.55 -30.01
N LEU A 170 8.61 4.76 -29.59
CA LEU A 170 7.74 5.62 -30.40
C LEU A 170 8.41 6.06 -31.70
N LEU A 171 9.71 6.36 -31.66
CA LEU A 171 10.50 6.66 -32.85
C LEU A 171 10.57 5.46 -33.80
N LEU A 172 10.76 4.25 -33.28
CA LEU A 172 10.78 3.03 -34.09
C LEU A 172 9.43 2.81 -34.78
N ILE A 173 8.33 2.94 -34.03
CA ILE A 173 6.96 2.82 -34.59
C ILE A 173 6.74 3.88 -35.67
N ALA A 174 7.18 5.12 -35.46
CA ALA A 174 7.06 6.19 -36.44
C ALA A 174 7.82 5.87 -37.75
N LEU A 175 9.06 5.40 -37.65
CA LEU A 175 9.89 5.05 -38.82
C LEU A 175 9.36 3.82 -39.58
N VAL A 176 8.85 2.81 -38.86
CA VAL A 176 8.23 1.63 -39.46
C VAL A 176 6.91 2.01 -40.15
N GLY A 177 6.09 2.82 -39.47
CA GLY A 177 4.83 3.34 -40.01
C GLY A 177 5.02 4.13 -41.30
N GLN A 178 6.03 5.01 -41.35
CA GLN A 178 6.40 5.73 -42.57
C GLN A 178 6.71 4.76 -43.73
N ARG A 179 7.58 3.77 -43.52
CA ARG A 179 7.93 2.78 -44.55
C ARG A 179 6.72 1.99 -45.03
N LEU A 180 5.85 1.58 -44.11
CA LEU A 180 4.69 0.75 -44.42
C LEU A 180 3.65 1.53 -45.25
N VAL A 181 3.43 2.81 -44.93
CA VAL A 181 2.56 3.70 -45.70
C VAL A 181 3.15 4.01 -47.08
N ASP A 182 4.46 4.31 -47.16
CA ASP A 182 5.15 4.55 -48.43
C ASP A 182 5.11 3.32 -49.35
N THR A 183 5.22 2.11 -48.78
CA THR A 183 5.20 0.85 -49.54
C THR A 183 3.80 0.48 -50.01
N LEU A 184 2.76 0.73 -49.21
CA LEU A 184 1.38 0.40 -49.54
C LEU A 184 0.69 1.46 -50.42
N GLY A 185 1.33 2.63 -50.63
CA GLY A 185 0.79 3.70 -51.47
C GLY A 185 -0.54 4.29 -50.97
N VAL A 186 -0.87 4.08 -49.70
CA VAL A 186 -2.15 4.52 -49.10
C VAL A 186 -2.04 6.00 -48.72
N THR A 187 -2.67 6.87 -49.50
CA THR A 187 -2.81 8.29 -49.14
C THR A 187 -3.84 8.44 -48.02
N ILE A 188 -3.35 8.67 -46.79
CA ILE A 188 -4.21 8.97 -45.63
C ILE A 188 -4.79 10.38 -45.82
N GLU A 189 -6.01 10.48 -46.34
CA GLU A 189 -6.70 11.76 -46.48
C GLU A 189 -6.99 12.40 -45.09
N PRO A 190 -6.52 13.62 -44.79
CA PRO A 190 -6.65 14.27 -43.48
C PRO A 190 -8.10 14.50 -42.98
N GLY A 191 -9.09 14.37 -43.87
CA GLY A 191 -10.51 14.55 -43.57
C GLY A 191 -11.36 13.28 -43.64
N GLY A 192 -10.76 12.11 -43.90
CA GLY A 192 -11.48 10.88 -44.24
C GLY A 192 -12.01 10.07 -43.06
N TRP A 193 -12.54 8.88 -43.37
CA TRP A 193 -13.07 7.89 -42.41
C TRP A 193 -12.09 7.54 -41.29
N PHE A 194 -10.78 7.58 -41.58
CA PHE A 194 -9.70 7.29 -40.64
C PHE A 194 -9.70 8.23 -39.42
N ARG A 195 -9.92 9.54 -39.64
CA ARG A 195 -9.99 10.53 -38.56
C ARG A 195 -11.20 10.27 -37.66
N ARG A 196 -12.35 9.92 -38.25
CA ARG A 196 -13.56 9.57 -37.48
C ARG A 196 -13.37 8.28 -36.68
N ALA A 197 -12.72 7.27 -37.25
CA ALA A 197 -12.42 6.02 -36.56
C ALA A 197 -11.55 6.24 -35.31
N ILE A 198 -10.51 7.06 -35.42
CA ILE A 198 -9.66 7.42 -34.26
C ILE A 198 -10.46 8.24 -33.24
N GLY A 199 -11.31 9.17 -33.68
CA GLY A 199 -12.15 9.97 -32.77
C GLY A 199 -13.13 9.11 -31.97
N ILE A 200 -13.73 8.11 -32.61
CA ILE A 200 -14.59 7.12 -31.95
C ILE A 200 -13.79 6.30 -30.93
N LEU A 201 -12.57 5.90 -31.27
CA LEU A 201 -11.67 5.19 -30.34
C LEU A 201 -11.36 6.03 -29.09
N PHE A 202 -11.00 7.32 -29.25
CA PHE A 202 -10.78 8.23 -28.12
C PHE A 202 -12.02 8.40 -27.24
N LEU A 203 -13.21 8.43 -27.84
CA LEU A 203 -14.47 8.54 -27.11
C LEU A 203 -14.75 7.28 -26.28
N ILE A 204 -14.56 6.09 -26.86
CA ILE A 204 -14.72 4.81 -26.15
C ILE A 204 -13.71 4.70 -25.00
N VAL A 205 -12.43 4.96 -25.26
CA VAL A 205 -11.37 4.86 -24.25
C VAL A 205 -11.57 5.91 -23.14
N GLY A 206 -11.91 7.15 -23.50
CA GLY A 206 -12.15 8.23 -22.53
C GLY A 206 -13.32 7.93 -21.59
N ILE A 207 -14.44 7.39 -22.10
CA ILE A 207 -15.57 6.95 -21.27
C ILE A 207 -15.15 5.78 -20.37
N ALA A 208 -14.39 4.82 -20.90
CA ALA A 208 -13.95 3.66 -20.13
C ALA A 208 -13.00 4.02 -18.98
N VAL A 209 -12.15 5.04 -19.17
CA VAL A 209 -11.28 5.60 -18.13
C VAL A 209 -12.10 6.40 -17.11
N ALA A 210 -13.00 7.28 -17.56
CA ALA A 210 -13.81 8.12 -16.66
C ALA A 210 -14.75 7.31 -15.74
N THR A 211 -15.25 6.17 -16.23
CA THR A 211 -16.16 5.29 -15.49
C THR A 211 -15.42 4.20 -14.69
N GLY A 212 -14.09 4.13 -14.79
CA GLY A 212 -13.28 3.09 -14.15
C GLY A 212 -13.51 1.68 -14.71
N THR A 213 -14.24 1.54 -15.83
CA THR A 213 -14.46 0.23 -16.45
C THR A 213 -13.18 -0.37 -17.01
N MET A 214 -12.19 0.46 -17.36
CA MET A 214 -10.87 -0.01 -17.79
C MET A 214 -10.14 -0.74 -16.65
N ALA A 215 -10.15 -0.18 -15.44
CA ALA A 215 -9.59 -0.83 -14.26
C ALA A 215 -10.37 -2.11 -13.88
N ARG A 216 -11.70 -2.12 -14.04
CA ARG A 216 -12.52 -3.32 -13.83
C ARG A 216 -12.31 -4.39 -14.90
N ALA A 217 -12.07 -4.00 -16.15
CA ALA A 217 -11.77 -4.91 -17.25
C ALA A 217 -10.38 -5.52 -17.09
N GLU A 218 -9.39 -4.75 -16.63
CA GLU A 218 -8.07 -5.25 -16.21
C GLU A 218 -8.23 -6.25 -15.05
N ALA A 219 -9.01 -5.93 -14.01
CA ALA A 219 -9.31 -6.86 -12.91
C ALA A 219 -10.04 -8.14 -13.37
N TRP A 220 -10.92 -8.04 -14.37
CA TRP A 220 -11.63 -9.19 -14.95
C TRP A 220 -10.75 -10.05 -15.87
N LEU A 221 -9.84 -9.42 -16.63
CA LEU A 221 -8.83 -10.11 -17.45
C LEU A 221 -7.80 -10.84 -16.57
N LEU A 222 -7.39 -10.23 -15.45
CA LEU A 222 -6.56 -10.84 -14.42
C LEU A 222 -7.21 -12.09 -13.83
N ASN A 223 -8.53 -12.05 -13.55
CA ASN A 223 -9.28 -13.20 -13.04
C ASN A 223 -9.51 -14.33 -14.06
N ASN A 224 -9.35 -14.08 -15.37
CA ASN A 224 -9.53 -15.07 -16.44
C ASN A 224 -8.21 -15.59 -17.05
N GLY A 225 -7.06 -15.31 -16.43
CA GLY A 225 -5.77 -15.90 -16.80
C GLY A 225 -5.10 -15.33 -18.06
N PHE A 226 -5.62 -14.23 -18.63
CA PHE A 226 -4.95 -13.48 -19.70
C PHE A 226 -4.06 -12.40 -19.10
N ASP A 227 -2.91 -12.84 -18.61
CA ASP A 227 -2.08 -12.08 -17.72
C ASP A 227 -0.84 -11.53 -18.44
N ILE A 228 -1.02 -10.41 -19.16
CA ILE A 228 0.09 -9.64 -19.76
C ILE A 228 0.97 -9.05 -18.65
N THR A 229 0.36 -8.75 -17.50
CA THR A 229 1.03 -8.38 -16.25
C THR A 229 1.83 -9.52 -15.62
N VAL A 230 1.53 -10.80 -15.89
CA VAL A 230 2.41 -11.93 -15.55
C VAL A 230 3.51 -12.10 -16.58
N LEU A 231 3.37 -11.67 -17.82
CA LEU A 231 4.52 -11.60 -18.73
C LEU A 231 5.44 -10.43 -18.34
N GLU A 232 4.88 -9.29 -17.96
CA GLU A 232 5.59 -8.16 -17.37
C GLU A 232 6.18 -8.50 -16.00
N GLN A 233 5.45 -9.15 -15.10
CA GLN A 233 5.94 -9.63 -13.80
C GLN A 233 6.82 -10.86 -13.92
N ARG A 234 6.77 -11.66 -15.00
CA ARG A 234 7.74 -12.74 -15.28
C ARG A 234 8.98 -12.20 -15.94
N LEU A 235 8.90 -11.17 -16.79
CA LEU A 235 10.05 -10.45 -17.31
C LEU A 235 10.68 -9.53 -16.25
N LEU A 236 9.89 -9.01 -15.31
CA LEU A 236 10.37 -8.33 -14.10
C LEU A 236 10.80 -9.35 -13.04
N LYS A 237 10.20 -10.54 -12.90
CA LYS A 237 10.78 -11.62 -12.06
C LYS A 237 12.01 -12.27 -12.69
N SER A 238 12.16 -12.23 -14.01
CA SER A 238 13.33 -12.77 -14.72
C SER A 238 14.43 -11.73 -14.94
N THR A 239 14.15 -10.44 -14.73
CA THR A 239 15.10 -9.36 -15.07
C THR A 239 15.09 -8.17 -14.10
N ALA A 240 14.13 -8.05 -13.20
CA ALA A 240 14.30 -7.34 -11.93
C ALA A 240 14.89 -8.32 -10.91
N PRO A 241 15.68 -7.85 -9.93
CA PRO A 241 16.12 -8.74 -8.88
C PRO A 241 14.87 -9.05 -8.05
N THR A 242 14.39 -10.28 -8.14
CA THR A 242 13.74 -10.92 -6.99
C THR A 242 14.62 -10.59 -5.78
N PRO A 243 14.10 -10.03 -4.67
CA PRO A 243 14.83 -10.09 -3.42
C PRO A 243 15.11 -11.58 -3.22
N THR A 244 16.37 -11.95 -3.29
CA THR A 244 16.75 -13.31 -3.62
C THR A 244 16.39 -14.21 -2.44
N GLN A 245 15.23 -14.87 -2.50
CA GLN A 245 15.11 -16.19 -1.91
C GLN A 245 15.96 -17.11 -2.80
N CYS A 246 17.22 -17.30 -2.39
CA CYS A 246 18.18 -18.19 -3.02
C CYS A 246 17.77 -19.65 -2.77
N THR A 247 17.03 -20.26 -3.69
CA THR A 247 16.62 -21.69 -3.59
C THR A 247 17.50 -22.65 -4.39
N THR A 248 18.60 -22.19 -4.98
CA THR A 248 19.60 -23.07 -5.63
C THR A 248 20.92 -23.02 -4.86
N SER A 249 21.45 -24.20 -4.53
CA SER A 249 22.63 -24.45 -3.70
C SER A 249 23.93 -23.74 -4.13
N GLU A 250 23.96 -23.11 -5.31
CA GLU A 250 25.12 -22.36 -5.82
C GLU A 250 25.13 -20.88 -5.40
N CYS A 251 24.00 -20.27 -5.01
CA CYS A 251 23.96 -18.87 -4.51
C CYS A 251 24.16 -18.74 -2.99
N VAL A 252 24.12 -19.86 -2.27
CA VAL A 252 24.37 -19.96 -0.83
C VAL A 252 25.83 -19.59 -0.48
N GLY A 253 26.74 -19.55 -1.45
CA GLY A 253 28.15 -19.21 -1.23
C GLY A 253 28.49 -17.73 -1.11
N VAL A 254 27.65 -16.80 -1.61
CA VAL A 254 28.03 -15.36 -1.72
C VAL A 254 27.28 -14.44 -0.75
N LEU A 255 26.09 -14.82 -0.26
CA LEU A 255 25.35 -14.07 0.77
C LEU A 255 25.52 -14.62 2.21
N ASN A 256 26.24 -15.74 2.37
CA ASN A 256 26.57 -16.32 3.68
C ASN A 256 27.97 -15.90 4.20
N ALA A 257 28.70 -15.11 3.41
CA ALA A 257 29.90 -14.45 3.92
C ALA A 257 29.47 -13.18 4.67
N PRO A 258 29.89 -12.99 5.93
CA PRO A 258 29.63 -11.74 6.65
C PRO A 258 30.18 -10.57 5.82
N LEU A 259 29.29 -9.65 5.45
CA LEU A 259 29.66 -8.47 4.67
C LEU A 259 30.52 -7.54 5.54
N SER A 260 31.55 -6.93 4.95
CA SER A 260 32.29 -5.91 5.68
C SER A 260 31.40 -4.68 5.95
N PRO A 261 31.68 -3.88 6.99
CA PRO A 261 30.83 -2.72 7.31
C PRO A 261 30.71 -1.73 6.15
N GLU A 262 31.77 -1.60 5.35
CA GLU A 262 31.82 -0.70 4.20
C GLU A 262 30.88 -1.15 3.08
N MET A 263 30.72 -2.47 2.89
CA MET A 263 29.79 -3.03 1.90
C MET A 263 28.33 -2.86 2.33
N LYS A 264 28.05 -2.94 3.64
CA LYS A 264 26.70 -2.78 4.19
C LYS A 264 26.10 -1.40 3.94
N VAL A 265 26.92 -0.35 3.97
CA VAL A 265 26.49 1.04 3.69
C VAL A 265 25.76 1.17 2.35
N ALA A 266 26.18 0.40 1.34
CA ALA A 266 25.61 0.47 0.00
C ALA A 266 24.32 -0.34 -0.17
N VAL A 267 24.02 -1.25 0.76
CA VAL A 267 22.95 -2.26 0.62
C VAL A 267 21.86 -2.06 1.66
N PHE A 268 22.23 -1.77 2.91
CA PHE A 268 21.33 -1.72 4.05
C PHE A 268 21.14 -0.31 4.57
N LYS A 269 19.94 -0.05 5.09
CA LYS A 269 19.65 1.18 5.81
C LYS A 269 20.18 1.08 7.22
N LYS A 270 20.87 2.12 7.68
CA LYS A 270 21.23 2.24 9.10
C LYS A 270 19.96 2.40 9.93
N ALA A 271 19.86 1.69 11.05
CA ALA A 271 18.72 1.82 11.93
C ALA A 271 18.69 3.26 12.52
N PRO A 272 17.55 3.96 12.46
CA PRO A 272 17.37 5.20 13.19
C PRO A 272 17.36 4.92 14.69
N GLU A 273 17.67 5.91 15.51
CA GLU A 273 17.65 5.77 16.98
C GLU A 273 16.21 5.73 17.52
N LEU A 274 16.02 5.12 18.70
CA LEU A 274 14.78 5.22 19.47
C LEU A 274 14.63 6.65 19.98
N THR A 275 13.58 7.33 19.52
CA THR A 275 13.34 8.75 19.85
C THR A 275 11.95 8.95 20.41
N GLY A 276 11.79 9.97 21.26
CA GLY A 276 10.50 10.34 21.85
C GLY A 276 9.90 9.32 22.81
N ILE A 277 10.73 8.42 23.39
CA ILE A 277 10.29 7.42 24.35
C ILE A 277 9.84 8.08 25.66
N GLU A 278 8.64 7.75 26.11
CA GLU A 278 8.02 8.34 27.31
C GLU A 278 8.00 7.39 28.52
N GLY A 279 8.30 6.11 28.30
CA GLY A 279 8.27 5.10 29.36
C GLY A 279 9.14 3.90 29.00
N TYR A 280 9.66 3.25 30.03
CA TYR A 280 10.53 2.09 29.92
C TYR A 280 10.06 0.99 30.88
N ILE A 281 9.99 -0.23 30.39
CA ILE A 281 9.60 -1.43 31.14
C ILE A 281 10.70 -2.48 30.90
N ASN A 282 11.04 -3.26 31.93
CA ASN A 282 12.12 -4.25 31.92
C ASN A 282 13.53 -3.68 31.63
N THR A 283 13.76 -2.39 31.86
CA THR A 283 15.09 -1.75 31.71
C THR A 283 15.70 -1.28 33.04
N ASN A 284 15.14 -1.70 34.18
CA ASN A 284 15.47 -1.17 35.51
C ASN A 284 15.27 0.37 35.64
N GLY A 285 14.40 0.94 34.81
CA GLY A 285 14.09 2.37 34.81
C GLY A 285 15.09 3.24 34.03
N GLU A 286 16.10 2.62 33.40
CA GLU A 286 17.11 3.34 32.61
C GLU A 286 16.71 3.40 31.12
N PRO A 287 17.09 4.48 30.40
CA PRO A 287 16.94 4.54 28.95
C PRO A 287 17.79 3.49 28.23
N ILE A 288 17.18 2.80 27.27
CA ILE A 288 17.87 1.92 26.32
C ILE A 288 17.98 2.63 24.96
N THR A 289 19.17 2.55 24.33
CA THR A 289 19.43 3.14 23.00
C THR A 289 20.11 2.14 22.08
N LEU A 290 19.85 2.25 20.78
CA LEU A 290 20.50 1.40 19.77
C LEU A 290 21.99 1.69 19.65
N GLU A 291 22.41 2.93 19.92
CA GLU A 291 23.83 3.28 19.99
C GLU A 291 24.60 2.48 21.04
N GLN A 292 24.04 2.27 22.24
CA GLN A 292 24.69 1.49 23.30
C GLN A 292 24.80 -0.01 22.96
N LEU A 293 23.88 -0.53 22.17
CA LEU A 293 23.85 -1.95 21.77
C LEU A 293 24.74 -2.25 20.56
N ARG A 294 25.00 -1.23 19.73
CA ARG A 294 25.82 -1.35 18.52
C ARG A 294 27.24 -1.81 18.87
N GLY A 295 27.78 -2.70 18.05
CA GLY A 295 29.10 -3.29 18.24
C GLY A 295 29.11 -4.47 19.19
N ASN A 296 28.01 -4.76 19.90
CA ASN A 296 27.95 -5.84 20.88
C ASN A 296 26.73 -6.75 20.75
N LYS A 297 25.57 -6.26 20.33
CA LYS A 297 24.33 -7.05 20.24
C LYS A 297 23.75 -7.05 18.84
N VAL A 298 23.01 -8.10 18.52
CA VAL A 298 22.02 -8.11 17.42
C VAL A 298 20.71 -7.66 18.04
N VAL A 299 20.01 -6.71 17.43
CA VAL A 299 18.79 -6.13 18.01
C VAL A 299 17.58 -6.42 17.13
N LEU A 300 16.53 -7.01 17.69
CA LEU A 300 15.23 -7.15 17.04
C LEU A 300 14.27 -6.11 17.62
N ILE A 301 13.93 -5.10 16.82
CA ILE A 301 12.84 -4.17 17.14
C ILE A 301 11.52 -4.84 16.77
N ASP A 302 10.63 -4.99 17.74
CA ASP A 302 9.24 -5.41 17.50
C ASP A 302 8.29 -4.25 17.79
N ILE A 303 7.67 -3.70 16.76
CA ILE A 303 6.65 -2.66 16.89
C ILE A 303 5.30 -3.34 17.13
N TRP A 304 4.70 -3.07 18.28
CA TRP A 304 3.48 -3.74 18.74
C TRP A 304 2.57 -2.81 19.55
N THR A 305 1.33 -3.25 19.77
CA THR A 305 0.41 -2.68 20.76
C THR A 305 -0.36 -3.80 21.45
N TYR A 306 -0.73 -3.61 22.71
CA TYR A 306 -1.18 -4.74 23.53
C TYR A 306 -2.60 -5.23 23.19
N SER A 307 -3.50 -4.38 22.69
CA SER A 307 -4.85 -4.80 22.30
C SER A 307 -4.93 -5.38 20.88
N CYS A 308 -3.82 -5.38 20.12
CA CYS A 308 -3.78 -5.94 18.77
C CYS A 308 -3.64 -7.47 18.80
N ILE A 309 -4.65 -8.18 18.28
CA ILE A 309 -4.63 -9.64 18.25
C ILE A 309 -3.47 -10.20 17.40
N ASN A 310 -3.16 -9.56 16.27
CA ASN A 310 -2.05 -9.96 15.42
C ASN A 310 -0.72 -9.84 16.18
N CYS A 311 -0.54 -8.80 16.99
CA CYS A 311 0.62 -8.69 17.87
C CYS A 311 0.65 -9.83 18.90
N GLN A 312 -0.45 -10.06 19.62
CA GLN A 312 -0.54 -11.10 20.64
C GLN A 312 -0.17 -12.50 20.12
N ARG A 313 -0.59 -12.85 18.89
CA ARG A 313 -0.23 -14.13 18.25
C ARG A 313 1.25 -14.26 17.91
N THR A 314 1.98 -13.14 17.75
CA THR A 314 3.44 -13.16 17.53
C THR A 314 4.25 -13.25 18.82
N LEU A 315 3.69 -12.86 19.97
CA LEU A 315 4.40 -12.79 21.25
C LEU A 315 5.00 -14.15 21.70
N PRO A 316 4.33 -15.31 21.52
CA PRO A 316 4.92 -16.61 21.83
C PRO A 316 6.26 -16.87 21.13
N TYR A 317 6.39 -16.49 19.85
CA TYR A 317 7.65 -16.62 19.10
C TYR A 317 8.73 -15.69 19.63
N LEU A 318 8.38 -14.42 19.92
CA LEU A 318 9.34 -13.47 20.49
C LEU A 318 9.88 -13.92 21.84
N ARG A 319 9.03 -14.50 22.70
CA ARG A 319 9.48 -15.09 23.98
C ARG A 319 10.43 -16.25 23.77
N ALA A 320 10.06 -17.19 22.89
CA ALA A 320 10.90 -18.35 22.60
C ALA A 320 12.27 -17.95 22.01
N TRP A 321 12.30 -16.98 21.09
CA TRP A 321 13.55 -16.45 20.55
C TRP A 321 14.37 -15.69 21.60
N TYR A 322 13.73 -14.93 22.48
CA TYR A 322 14.45 -14.24 23.56
C TYR A 322 15.09 -15.25 24.52
N GLU A 323 14.33 -16.22 25.01
CA GLU A 323 14.82 -17.29 25.89
C GLU A 323 16.00 -18.03 25.25
N LYS A 324 15.88 -18.36 23.96
CA LYS A 324 16.90 -19.13 23.24
C LYS A 324 18.16 -18.33 22.90
N TYR A 325 18.02 -17.07 22.48
CA TYR A 325 19.12 -16.32 21.84
C TYR A 325 19.65 -15.15 22.65
N HIS A 326 19.00 -14.75 23.75
CA HIS A 326 19.41 -13.57 24.50
C HIS A 326 20.85 -13.65 25.01
N ASP A 327 21.21 -14.79 25.61
CA ASP A 327 22.56 -15.08 26.12
C ASP A 327 23.60 -15.20 25.00
N GLN A 328 23.16 -15.43 23.77
CA GLN A 328 24.01 -15.54 22.58
C GLN A 328 24.23 -14.18 21.88
N GLY A 329 23.61 -13.13 22.41
CA GLY A 329 23.79 -11.75 21.95
C GLY A 329 22.60 -11.14 21.22
N LEU A 330 21.43 -11.79 21.23
CA LEU A 330 20.19 -11.17 20.79
C LEU A 330 19.65 -10.23 21.88
N GLU A 331 19.17 -9.06 21.48
CA GLU A 331 18.37 -8.17 22.30
C GLU A 331 17.05 -7.91 21.57
N ILE A 332 15.92 -8.18 22.20
CA ILE A 332 14.61 -7.78 21.66
C ILE A 332 14.20 -6.48 22.34
N ILE A 333 13.74 -5.50 21.56
CA ILE A 333 13.13 -4.28 22.12
C ILE A 333 11.71 -4.18 21.57
N GLY A 334 10.73 -4.36 22.45
CA GLY A 334 9.33 -4.13 22.14
C GLY A 334 9.04 -2.63 22.12
N VAL A 335 8.87 -2.05 20.95
CA VAL A 335 8.44 -0.65 20.79
C VAL A 335 6.92 -0.63 20.82
N HIS A 336 6.37 -0.38 22.00
CA HIS A 336 4.94 -0.26 22.20
C HIS A 336 4.45 1.09 21.65
N THR A 337 3.87 1.06 20.45
CA THR A 337 3.27 2.25 19.82
C THR A 337 1.75 2.10 19.91
N PRO A 338 1.04 2.98 20.65
CA PRO A 338 -0.38 2.80 20.91
C PRO A 338 -1.20 2.97 19.64
N GLU A 339 -2.28 2.21 19.51
CA GLU A 339 -3.35 2.41 18.54
C GLU A 339 -4.50 3.24 19.14
N PHE A 340 -4.74 3.12 20.45
CA PHE A 340 -5.79 3.83 21.17
C PHE A 340 -5.25 4.63 22.37
N ALA A 341 -6.02 5.62 22.84
CA ALA A 341 -5.62 6.50 23.93
C ALA A 341 -5.31 5.75 25.24
N PHE A 342 -6.09 4.71 25.58
CA PHE A 342 -5.87 3.91 26.78
C PHE A 342 -4.53 3.13 26.74
N GLU A 343 -3.99 2.89 25.55
CA GLU A 343 -2.71 2.19 25.37
C GLU A 343 -1.50 3.10 25.61
N ARG A 344 -1.70 4.42 25.79
CA ARG A 344 -0.65 5.37 26.19
C ARG A 344 -0.30 5.27 27.68
N VAL A 345 -1.15 4.62 28.47
CA VAL A 345 -1.04 4.56 29.93
C VAL A 345 -0.01 3.51 30.32
N LEU A 346 1.11 3.95 30.91
CA LEU A 346 2.22 3.08 31.31
C LEU A 346 1.78 1.89 32.16
N ALA A 347 0.85 2.09 33.10
CA ALA A 347 0.35 1.02 33.97
C ALA A 347 -0.36 -0.10 33.18
N ASN A 348 -1.15 0.26 32.16
CA ASN A 348 -1.86 -0.69 31.31
C ASN A 348 -0.85 -1.52 30.49
N VAL A 349 0.13 -0.85 29.88
CA VAL A 349 1.20 -1.52 29.12
C VAL A 349 2.02 -2.44 30.03
N GLN A 350 2.35 -2.00 31.24
CA GLN A 350 3.10 -2.82 32.21
C GLN A 350 2.31 -4.05 32.66
N GLN A 351 1.00 -3.93 32.87
CA GLN A 351 0.11 -5.07 33.15
C GLN A 351 0.09 -6.04 31.98
N ALA A 352 0.01 -5.54 30.74
CA ALA A 352 0.05 -6.37 29.55
C ALA A 352 1.39 -7.11 29.37
N VAL A 353 2.52 -6.41 29.56
CA VAL A 353 3.87 -6.99 29.56
C VAL A 353 3.97 -8.16 30.55
N GLN A 354 3.42 -7.99 31.76
CA GLN A 354 3.36 -9.05 32.77
C GLN A 354 2.40 -10.18 32.36
N LYS A 355 1.19 -9.86 31.88
CA LYS A 355 0.17 -10.82 31.44
C LYS A 355 0.69 -11.73 30.33
N PHE A 356 1.45 -11.18 29.39
CA PHE A 356 2.03 -11.94 28.27
C PHE A 356 3.37 -12.58 28.59
N GLY A 357 3.96 -12.31 29.77
CA GLY A 357 5.26 -12.85 30.18
C GLY A 357 6.40 -12.38 29.29
N LEU A 358 6.42 -11.08 28.97
CA LEU A 358 7.51 -10.50 28.17
C LEU A 358 8.63 -10.05 29.12
N GLU A 359 9.81 -10.64 28.95
CA GLU A 359 10.98 -10.37 29.81
C GLU A 359 11.95 -9.37 29.18
N TYR A 360 11.88 -9.18 27.87
CA TYR A 360 12.72 -8.25 27.14
C TYR A 360 12.31 -6.77 27.38
N PRO A 361 13.21 -5.80 27.14
CA PRO A 361 12.91 -4.38 27.20
C PRO A 361 11.70 -3.96 26.37
N VAL A 362 10.81 -3.16 26.97
CA VAL A 362 9.69 -2.53 26.27
C VAL A 362 9.75 -1.02 26.48
N VAL A 363 9.60 -0.28 25.38
CA VAL A 363 9.63 1.19 25.36
C VAL A 363 8.30 1.74 24.85
N LEU A 364 7.83 2.84 25.45
CA LEU A 364 6.56 3.47 25.07
C LEU A 364 6.80 4.59 24.06
N ASP A 365 6.31 4.40 22.83
CA ASP A 365 6.36 5.39 21.74
C ASP A 365 5.02 6.11 21.57
N ASN A 366 4.53 6.72 22.65
CA ASN A 366 3.22 7.38 22.71
C ASN A 366 3.01 8.52 21.70
N LYS A 367 4.11 9.06 21.16
CA LYS A 367 4.13 10.16 20.19
C LYS A 367 4.46 9.70 18.76
N TYR A 368 4.55 8.39 18.52
CA TYR A 368 4.91 7.81 17.22
C TYR A 368 6.25 8.32 16.70
N ALA A 369 7.17 8.78 17.56
CA ALA A 369 8.42 9.37 17.12
C ALA A 369 9.35 8.28 16.58
N THR A 370 9.45 7.15 17.27
CA THR A 370 10.21 5.98 16.80
C THR A 370 9.50 5.33 15.61
N TRP A 371 8.18 5.15 15.67
CA TRP A 371 7.34 4.69 14.58
C TRP A 371 7.61 5.44 13.27
N ASN A 372 7.59 6.78 13.33
CA ASN A 372 7.84 7.63 12.17
C ASN A 372 9.31 7.60 11.73
N ALA A 373 10.25 7.55 12.66
CA ALA A 373 11.68 7.45 12.33
C ALA A 373 12.01 6.17 11.55
N PHE A 374 11.40 5.05 11.91
CA PHE A 374 11.50 3.78 11.18
C PHE A 374 10.66 3.74 9.90
N GLY A 375 9.82 4.76 9.64
CA GLY A 375 8.91 4.77 8.50
C GLY A 375 7.87 3.65 8.57
N ASN A 376 7.41 3.32 9.78
CA ASN A 376 6.46 2.25 10.01
C ASN A 376 5.01 2.67 9.65
N GLN A 377 4.19 1.68 9.33
CA GLN A 377 2.76 1.86 9.00
C GLN A 377 1.87 0.71 9.50
N TYR A 378 2.42 -0.29 10.22
CA TYR A 378 1.70 -1.52 10.54
C TYR A 378 2.03 -2.06 11.92
N TRP A 379 1.06 -2.77 12.51
CA TRP A 379 1.23 -3.64 13.68
C TRP A 379 0.92 -5.10 13.28
N PRO A 380 1.70 -6.09 13.74
CA PRO A 380 3.08 -5.97 14.21
C PRO A 380 4.04 -5.69 13.05
N ARG A 381 5.25 -5.19 13.35
CA ARG A 381 6.37 -5.15 12.39
C ARG A 381 7.69 -5.37 13.09
N LYS A 382 8.57 -6.16 12.48
CA LYS A 382 9.87 -6.53 13.01
C LYS A 382 11.00 -5.94 12.16
N TYR A 383 12.01 -5.38 12.80
CA TYR A 383 13.26 -4.95 12.17
C TYR A 383 14.44 -5.59 12.88
N LEU A 384 15.21 -6.41 12.18
CA LEU A 384 16.43 -7.01 12.70
C LEU A 384 17.63 -6.14 12.33
N ILE A 385 18.35 -5.74 13.36
CA ILE A 385 19.51 -4.86 13.30
C ILE A 385 20.74 -5.69 13.65
N ASP A 386 21.73 -5.70 12.77
CA ASP A 386 22.98 -6.42 12.99
C ASP A 386 23.92 -5.70 13.99
N ILE A 387 25.06 -6.33 14.28
CA ILE A 387 26.09 -5.79 15.18
C ILE A 387 26.62 -4.42 14.72
N ASP A 388 26.59 -4.10 13.42
CA ASP A 388 27.08 -2.83 12.88
C ASP A 388 26.01 -1.72 12.93
N GLY A 389 24.76 -2.05 13.30
CA GLY A 389 23.64 -1.13 13.41
C GLY A 389 22.84 -0.93 12.11
N TYR A 390 22.92 -1.88 11.16
CA TYR A 390 22.14 -1.86 9.92
C TYR A 390 20.93 -2.79 10.01
N ILE A 391 19.82 -2.36 9.42
CA ILE A 391 18.62 -3.19 9.28
C ILE A 391 18.90 -4.22 8.19
N VAL A 392 19.12 -5.47 8.59
CA VAL A 392 19.47 -6.61 7.71
C VAL A 392 18.30 -7.52 7.39
N TYR A 393 17.18 -7.34 8.09
CA TYR A 393 15.90 -8.00 7.80
C TYR A 393 14.74 -7.13 8.30
N ASP A 394 13.64 -7.12 7.54
CA ASP A 394 12.39 -6.50 7.94
C ASP A 394 11.19 -7.40 7.61
N HIS A 395 10.20 -7.45 8.50
CA HIS A 395 8.99 -8.24 8.31
C HIS A 395 7.76 -7.44 8.74
N THR A 396 6.80 -7.31 7.83
CA THR A 396 5.54 -6.58 8.05
C THR A 396 4.40 -7.54 8.30
N GLY A 397 3.65 -7.28 9.37
CA GLY A 397 2.50 -8.07 9.77
C GLY A 397 2.87 -9.31 10.60
N GLU A 398 1.87 -10.15 10.83
CA GLU A 398 1.97 -11.42 11.53
C GLU A 398 2.48 -12.53 10.61
N GLY A 399 3.39 -13.40 11.07
CA GLY A 399 3.91 -14.54 10.30
C GLY A 399 5.41 -14.43 10.00
N GLY A 400 5.87 -15.19 9.01
CA GLY A 400 7.28 -15.21 8.59
C GLY A 400 8.25 -15.63 9.69
N TYR A 401 7.81 -16.48 10.61
CA TYR A 401 8.53 -16.81 11.83
C TYR A 401 9.82 -17.58 11.55
N GLU A 402 9.76 -18.59 10.69
CA GLU A 402 10.94 -19.37 10.26
C GLU A 402 11.97 -18.45 9.57
N GLU A 403 11.53 -17.59 8.65
CA GLU A 403 12.42 -16.66 7.95
C GLU A 403 13.03 -15.61 8.89
N THR A 404 12.26 -15.16 9.88
CA THR A 404 12.74 -14.22 10.90
C THR A 404 13.81 -14.90 11.76
N GLU A 405 13.58 -16.14 12.19
CA GLU A 405 14.53 -16.88 13.01
C GLU A 405 15.83 -17.18 12.26
N VAL A 406 15.76 -17.62 11.01
CA VAL A 406 16.93 -17.81 10.15
C VAL A 406 17.72 -16.50 10.00
N ALA A 407 17.04 -15.36 9.91
CA ALA A 407 17.71 -14.06 9.87
C ALA A 407 18.42 -13.71 11.20
N ILE A 408 17.78 -14.01 12.34
CA ILE A 408 18.36 -13.87 13.69
C ILE A 408 19.64 -14.71 13.81
N GLU A 409 19.55 -16.00 13.48
CA GLU A 409 20.68 -16.95 13.54
C GLU A 409 21.85 -16.48 12.66
N ARG A 410 21.55 -15.99 11.45
CA ARG A 410 22.56 -15.44 10.55
C ARG A 410 23.26 -14.21 11.14
N ALA A 411 22.48 -13.28 11.71
CA ALA A 411 23.03 -12.07 12.33
C ALA A 411 23.88 -12.40 13.57
N LEU A 412 23.46 -13.37 14.39
CA LEU A 412 24.21 -13.85 15.55
C LEU A 412 25.50 -14.55 15.15
N ASN A 413 25.47 -15.37 14.11
CA ASN A 413 26.67 -15.99 13.54
C ASN A 413 27.68 -14.97 13.02
N GLU A 414 27.20 -13.90 12.39
CA GLU A 414 28.06 -12.78 11.99
C GLU A 414 28.67 -12.08 13.22
N ARG A 415 27.84 -11.74 14.21
CA ARG A 415 28.26 -11.12 15.47
C ARG A 415 29.36 -11.94 16.15
N ALA A 416 29.16 -13.24 16.32
CA ALA A 416 30.12 -14.10 16.99
C ALA A 416 31.46 -14.19 16.24
N LYS A 417 31.44 -14.31 14.91
CA LYS A 417 32.65 -14.25 14.08
C LYS A 417 33.42 -12.95 14.28
N ARG A 418 32.71 -11.81 14.42
CA ARG A 418 33.33 -10.49 14.66
C ARG A 418 33.96 -10.37 16.03
N LEU A 419 33.33 -10.94 17.06
CA LEU A 419 33.79 -10.87 18.44
C LEU A 419 34.76 -12.00 18.82
N GLY A 420 34.98 -12.98 17.92
CA GLY A 420 35.80 -14.15 18.19
C GLY A 420 35.14 -15.14 19.15
N GLU A 421 33.81 -15.11 19.24
CA GLU A 421 32.99 -16.01 20.06
C GLU A 421 32.62 -17.28 19.28
N SER A 422 32.42 -18.39 19.99
CA SER A 422 31.93 -19.63 19.40
C SER A 422 30.40 -19.68 19.44
N MET A 423 29.77 -20.01 18.31
CA MET A 423 28.34 -20.31 18.23
C MET A 423 28.11 -21.80 18.03
N PRO A 424 26.92 -22.33 18.40
CA PRO A 424 26.50 -23.66 17.98
C PRO A 424 26.61 -23.83 16.46
N SER A 425 26.98 -25.03 16.01
CA SER A 425 27.09 -25.32 14.57
C SER A 425 25.74 -25.38 13.87
N GLU A 426 24.69 -25.72 14.62
CA GLU A 426 23.30 -25.77 14.20
C GLU A 426 22.43 -25.28 15.37
N PHE A 427 21.35 -24.57 15.05
CA PHE A 427 20.32 -24.21 16.03
C PHE A 427 19.18 -25.21 15.91
N GLU A 428 18.68 -25.70 17.05
CA GLU A 428 17.48 -26.54 17.06
C GLU A 428 16.27 -25.72 16.57
N GLU A 429 15.29 -26.33 15.92
CA GLU A 429 14.11 -25.59 15.45
C GLU A 429 13.25 -25.12 16.64
N THR A 430 12.81 -23.85 16.65
CA THR A 430 11.94 -23.34 17.71
C THR A 430 10.51 -23.82 17.47
N SER A 431 10.06 -24.78 18.26
CA SER A 431 8.65 -25.19 18.26
C SER A 431 7.83 -24.29 19.19
N VAL A 432 6.78 -23.67 18.63
CA VAL A 432 5.85 -22.83 19.38
C VAL A 432 4.44 -23.34 19.14
N ASP A 433 3.70 -23.60 20.21
CA ASP A 433 2.26 -23.89 20.14
C ASP A 433 1.50 -22.57 19.95
N ALA A 434 1.43 -22.10 18.70
CA ALA A 434 0.79 -20.85 18.32
C ALA A 434 -0.43 -21.10 17.43
N VAL A 435 -1.42 -20.21 17.55
CA VAL A 435 -2.62 -20.24 16.73
C VAL A 435 -2.26 -19.80 15.31
N GLU A 436 -2.28 -20.74 14.36
CA GLU A 436 -2.16 -20.42 12.93
C GLU A 436 -3.48 -19.87 12.38
N VAL A 437 -3.37 -18.79 11.60
CA VAL A 437 -4.48 -18.15 10.90
C VAL A 437 -4.40 -18.45 9.41
N ASP A 438 -5.43 -19.09 8.87
CA ASP A 438 -5.58 -19.23 7.42
C ASP A 438 -6.08 -17.90 6.84
N ARG A 439 -5.15 -17.17 6.22
CA ARG A 439 -5.41 -15.88 5.58
C ARG A 439 -6.41 -15.97 4.42
N TYR A 440 -6.59 -17.13 3.78
CA TYR A 440 -7.57 -17.32 2.71
C TYR A 440 -8.98 -17.59 3.25
N GLY A 441 -9.06 -18.16 4.46
CA GLY A 441 -10.31 -18.36 5.20
C GLY A 441 -10.89 -17.05 5.74
N LEU A 442 -10.03 -16.11 6.12
CA LEU A 442 -10.42 -14.81 6.67
C LEU A 442 -10.99 -13.88 5.60
N GLY A 443 -12.16 -13.28 5.85
CA GLY A 443 -12.83 -12.36 4.92
C GLY A 443 -13.36 -11.07 5.55
N SER A 444 -13.13 -10.87 6.85
CA SER A 444 -13.44 -9.61 7.53
C SER A 444 -12.17 -8.83 7.83
N PRO A 445 -12.10 -7.54 7.42
CA PRO A 445 -11.03 -6.63 7.83
C PRO A 445 -11.27 -6.19 9.27
N GLU A 446 -10.31 -5.47 9.85
CA GLU A 446 -10.53 -4.79 11.12
C GLU A 446 -11.65 -3.74 11.01
N ILE A 447 -12.54 -3.67 12.02
CA ILE A 447 -13.75 -2.85 11.99
C ILE A 447 -13.74 -1.84 13.13
N TYR A 448 -13.39 -0.60 12.82
CA TYR A 448 -13.39 0.49 13.79
C TYR A 448 -14.78 1.09 14.02
N PHE A 449 -15.05 1.44 15.28
CA PHE A 449 -16.30 2.06 15.71
C PHE A 449 -16.21 3.59 15.76
N GLY A 450 -15.03 4.13 16.10
CA GLY A 450 -14.78 5.56 16.24
C GLY A 450 -14.93 6.37 14.95
N ALA A 451 -15.38 7.61 15.07
CA ALA A 451 -15.66 8.50 13.94
C ALA A 451 -14.45 8.73 13.03
N ALA A 452 -13.22 8.64 13.54
CA ALA A 452 -12.03 8.87 12.72
C ALA A 452 -11.78 7.76 11.68
N ARG A 453 -12.20 6.51 11.95
CA ARG A 453 -11.85 5.31 11.17
C ARG A 453 -13.05 4.40 10.82
N ASN A 454 -14.28 4.82 11.09
CA ASN A 454 -15.48 3.98 10.93
C ASN A 454 -16.00 3.83 9.48
N GLU A 455 -15.11 3.43 8.56
CA GLU A 455 -15.40 3.27 7.13
C GLU A 455 -16.59 2.31 6.85
N TYR A 456 -16.70 1.27 7.68
CA TYR A 456 -17.69 0.19 7.61
C TYR A 456 -18.99 0.46 8.37
N PHE A 457 -19.13 1.61 9.03
CA PHE A 457 -20.34 1.94 9.79
C PHE A 457 -21.53 2.25 8.85
N ALA A 458 -22.61 1.48 8.97
CA ALA A 458 -23.59 1.33 7.90
C ALA A 458 -24.97 1.94 8.16
N ASN A 459 -25.35 2.21 9.41
CA ASN A 459 -26.70 2.69 9.77
C ASN A 459 -26.73 4.05 10.50
N GLY A 460 -25.66 4.83 10.42
CA GLY A 460 -25.59 6.20 10.95
C GLY A 460 -24.77 7.16 10.10
N SER A 461 -24.42 8.30 10.68
CA SER A 461 -23.55 9.30 10.03
C SER A 461 -22.07 8.93 10.25
N ARG A 462 -21.45 8.30 9.24
CA ARG A 462 -19.99 8.04 9.22
C ARG A 462 -19.18 9.32 9.39
N GLY A 463 -18.03 9.25 10.07
CA GLY A 463 -17.16 10.41 10.26
C GLY A 463 -17.68 11.48 11.22
N ARG A 464 -18.88 11.32 11.80
CA ARG A 464 -19.53 12.34 12.64
C ARG A 464 -19.39 12.01 14.12
N ILE A 465 -18.69 12.88 14.83
CA ILE A 465 -18.59 12.87 16.29
C ILE A 465 -19.92 13.34 16.92
N GLY A 466 -20.29 12.73 18.04
CA GLY A 466 -21.44 13.09 18.86
C GLY A 466 -22.52 12.01 18.91
N GLU A 467 -23.62 12.35 19.58
CA GLU A 467 -24.71 11.42 19.82
C GLU A 467 -25.53 11.11 18.57
N GLN A 468 -25.84 9.82 18.38
CA GLN A 468 -26.69 9.30 17.32
C GLN A 468 -27.62 8.23 17.89
N SER A 469 -28.92 8.38 17.63
CA SER A 469 -29.91 7.32 17.88
C SER A 469 -30.07 6.48 16.62
N LEU A 470 -29.85 5.18 16.75
CA LEU A 470 -29.64 4.25 15.66
C LEU A 470 -30.60 3.06 15.79
N THR A 471 -30.99 2.50 14.64
CA THR A 471 -31.84 1.32 14.56
C THR A 471 -31.19 0.32 13.63
N VAL A 472 -31.12 -0.94 14.05
CA VAL A 472 -30.55 -2.02 13.24
C VAL A 472 -31.58 -2.42 12.17
N PRO A 473 -31.20 -2.47 10.88
CA PRO A 473 -32.09 -2.95 9.83
C PRO A 473 -32.23 -4.47 9.84
N GLU A 474 -33.26 -5.00 9.18
CA GLU A 474 -33.44 -6.46 9.04
C GLU A 474 -32.43 -7.10 8.07
N ASP A 475 -31.98 -6.36 7.05
CA ASP A 475 -31.02 -6.85 6.04
C ASP A 475 -29.60 -6.40 6.38
N LEU A 476 -28.79 -7.33 6.88
CA LEU A 476 -27.41 -7.10 7.28
C LEU A 476 -26.45 -7.50 6.16
N LYS A 477 -25.48 -6.64 5.87
CA LYS A 477 -24.43 -6.91 4.88
C LYS A 477 -23.15 -7.38 5.57
N GLN A 478 -22.43 -8.28 4.90
CA GLN A 478 -21.10 -8.69 5.34
C GLN A 478 -20.16 -7.48 5.44
N ASN A 479 -19.36 -7.43 6.51
CA ASN A 479 -18.40 -6.37 6.79
C ASN A 479 -19.03 -4.97 6.96
N ALA A 480 -20.34 -4.90 7.25
CA ALA A 480 -21.03 -3.66 7.59
C ALA A 480 -21.37 -3.67 9.09
N LEU A 481 -20.96 -2.61 9.80
CA LEU A 481 -21.21 -2.44 11.23
C LEU A 481 -22.55 -1.74 11.46
N TYR A 482 -23.41 -2.37 12.25
CA TYR A 482 -24.72 -1.85 12.62
C TYR A 482 -24.82 -1.67 14.14
N LEU A 483 -25.26 -0.49 14.57
CA LEU A 483 -25.50 -0.19 15.98
C LEU A 483 -26.98 0.09 16.24
N GLY A 484 -27.51 -0.38 17.37
CA GLY A 484 -28.88 -0.12 17.83
C GLY A 484 -28.89 0.61 19.16
N GLY A 485 -29.84 1.52 19.36
CA GLY A 485 -29.92 2.36 20.56
C GLY A 485 -29.22 3.71 20.37
N THR A 486 -28.88 4.38 21.46
CA THR A 486 -28.22 5.70 21.43
C THR A 486 -26.75 5.55 21.76
N TRP A 487 -25.92 6.08 20.86
CA TRP A 487 -24.47 5.99 20.92
C TRP A 487 -23.84 7.37 20.77
N ASN A 488 -22.85 7.67 21.61
CA ASN A 488 -21.98 8.82 21.45
C ASN A 488 -20.71 8.38 20.71
N LEU A 489 -20.55 8.81 19.45
CA LEU A 489 -19.35 8.50 18.68
C LEU A 489 -18.25 9.50 19.02
N ALA A 490 -17.16 9.01 19.60
CA ALA A 490 -15.91 9.75 19.78
C ALA A 490 -15.00 9.55 18.55
N GLU A 491 -13.79 10.12 18.58
CA GLU A 491 -12.80 9.92 17.50
C GLU A 491 -12.38 8.46 17.38
N GLU A 492 -12.06 7.81 18.51
CA GLU A 492 -11.47 6.46 18.54
C GLU A 492 -12.48 5.33 18.81
N PHE A 493 -13.60 5.62 19.49
CA PHE A 493 -14.58 4.63 19.92
C PHE A 493 -16.03 5.11 19.76
N ALA A 494 -16.99 4.19 19.90
CA ALA A 494 -18.41 4.51 20.09
C ALA A 494 -18.86 4.07 21.49
N ALA A 495 -19.43 4.99 22.26
CA ALA A 495 -19.92 4.70 23.61
C ALA A 495 -21.45 4.60 23.66
N ASN A 496 -21.99 3.54 24.25
CA ASN A 496 -23.45 3.44 24.39
C ASN A 496 -23.96 4.30 25.56
N THR A 497 -24.97 5.14 25.30
CA THR A 497 -25.62 5.98 26.31
C THR A 497 -26.99 5.43 26.72
N SER A 498 -27.60 4.57 25.89
CA SER A 498 -28.82 3.85 26.24
C SER A 498 -28.54 2.44 26.77
N ALA A 499 -29.38 1.98 27.70
CA ALA A 499 -29.48 0.56 28.06
C ALA A 499 -30.02 -0.26 26.88
N GLN A 500 -29.73 -1.57 26.86
CA GLN A 500 -30.13 -2.49 25.79
C GLN A 500 -29.70 -2.02 24.39
N ALA A 501 -28.56 -1.32 24.32
CA ALA A 501 -27.95 -0.99 23.05
C ALA A 501 -27.48 -2.28 22.35
N GLN A 502 -27.38 -2.25 21.03
CA GLN A 502 -27.06 -3.42 20.22
C GLN A 502 -25.88 -3.14 19.31
N ILE A 503 -25.06 -4.17 19.09
CA ILE A 503 -24.08 -4.23 18.00
C ILE A 503 -24.41 -5.46 17.17
N GLN A 504 -24.55 -5.31 15.86
CA GLN A 504 -24.72 -6.43 14.95
C GLN A 504 -23.72 -6.34 13.80
N PHE A 505 -23.10 -7.47 13.48
CA PHE A 505 -22.08 -7.54 12.44
C PHE A 505 -22.05 -8.92 11.79
N VAL A 506 -22.01 -8.95 10.45
CA VAL A 506 -21.86 -10.19 9.68
C VAL A 506 -20.38 -10.36 9.32
N TYR A 507 -19.73 -11.33 9.95
CA TYR A 507 -18.29 -11.59 9.83
C TYR A 507 -18.00 -12.83 8.99
N LYS A 508 -16.80 -12.90 8.42
CA LYS A 508 -16.20 -14.12 7.86
C LYS A 508 -14.85 -14.39 8.52
N ALA A 509 -14.84 -15.23 9.54
CA ALA A 509 -13.66 -15.58 10.33
C ALA A 509 -13.91 -16.90 11.08
N LYS A 510 -12.87 -17.40 11.76
CA LYS A 510 -12.97 -18.51 12.73
C LYS A 510 -13.07 -17.95 14.15
N ASN A 511 -12.35 -16.87 14.42
CA ASN A 511 -12.32 -16.20 15.71
C ASN A 511 -12.76 -14.74 15.58
N VAL A 512 -13.49 -14.26 16.57
CA VAL A 512 -13.90 -12.85 16.69
C VAL A 512 -13.39 -12.31 18.02
N TYR A 513 -12.65 -11.21 17.94
CA TYR A 513 -12.15 -10.48 19.09
C TYR A 513 -12.69 -9.06 19.08
N PHE A 514 -12.93 -8.52 20.27
CA PHE A 514 -13.57 -7.25 20.47
C PHE A 514 -12.74 -6.40 21.42
N VAL A 515 -12.27 -5.24 20.95
CA VAL A 515 -11.58 -4.28 21.80
C VAL A 515 -12.61 -3.35 22.40
N ALA A 516 -12.71 -3.37 23.72
CA ALA A 516 -13.69 -2.61 24.47
C ALA A 516 -13.14 -2.11 25.79
N ALA A 517 -13.78 -1.08 26.33
CA ALA A 517 -13.43 -0.47 27.59
C ALA A 517 -14.69 -0.06 28.38
N PRO A 518 -14.66 -0.07 29.72
CA PRO A 518 -15.74 0.46 30.54
C PRO A 518 -15.55 1.95 30.86
N THR A 519 -16.55 2.80 30.60
CA THR A 519 -16.49 4.23 30.95
C THR A 519 -16.57 4.47 32.47
N ASN A 520 -17.45 3.75 33.18
CA ASN A 520 -17.73 3.99 34.61
C ASN A 520 -17.95 2.68 35.39
N GLY A 521 -16.98 1.77 35.30
CA GLY A 521 -17.02 0.47 35.96
C GLY A 521 -17.56 -0.65 35.07
N PRO A 522 -17.53 -1.91 35.54
CA PRO A 522 -17.73 -3.07 34.69
C PRO A 522 -19.08 -3.07 33.96
N VAL A 523 -19.06 -3.36 32.66
CA VAL A 523 -20.25 -3.44 31.83
C VAL A 523 -20.48 -4.88 31.38
N LYS A 524 -21.71 -5.36 31.56
CA LYS A 524 -22.10 -6.67 31.05
C LYS A 524 -22.67 -6.56 29.64
N ILE A 525 -22.15 -7.40 28.76
CA ILE A 525 -22.69 -7.61 27.42
C ILE A 525 -23.15 -9.06 27.29
N LYS A 526 -24.16 -9.31 26.46
CA LYS A 526 -24.61 -10.64 26.09
C LYS A 526 -24.34 -10.86 24.61
N VAL A 527 -23.64 -11.94 24.31
CA VAL A 527 -23.22 -12.30 22.95
C VAL A 527 -24.03 -13.50 22.48
N THR A 528 -24.67 -13.35 21.33
CA THR A 528 -25.36 -14.42 20.61
C THR A 528 -24.94 -14.43 19.15
N ARG A 529 -25.37 -15.47 18.43
CA ARG A 529 -25.03 -15.66 17.02
C ARG A 529 -26.23 -16.10 16.19
N ASP A 530 -26.22 -15.74 14.91
CA ASP A 530 -27.13 -16.25 13.87
C ASP A 530 -28.61 -16.18 14.28
N GLY A 531 -29.07 -15.00 14.67
CA GLY A 531 -30.46 -14.76 15.07
C GLY A 531 -30.75 -15.09 16.53
N GLY A 532 -29.79 -14.81 17.43
CA GLY A 532 -30.00 -14.94 18.87
C GLY A 532 -29.71 -16.33 19.45
N GLN A 533 -29.07 -17.23 18.71
CA GLN A 533 -28.69 -18.54 19.21
C GLN A 533 -27.54 -18.43 20.23
N PRO A 534 -27.52 -19.28 21.28
CA PRO A 534 -26.36 -19.41 22.16
C PRO A 534 -25.11 -19.86 21.39
N LEU A 535 -23.94 -19.45 21.86
CA LEU A 535 -22.66 -19.74 21.18
C LEU A 535 -22.27 -21.23 21.22
N GLY A 536 -22.67 -21.97 22.26
CA GLY A 536 -22.34 -23.38 22.42
C GLY A 536 -20.83 -23.63 22.42
N GLU A 537 -20.36 -24.52 21.54
CA GLU A 537 -18.93 -24.84 21.40
C GLU A 537 -18.11 -23.71 20.76
N ALA A 538 -18.74 -22.75 20.09
CA ALA A 538 -18.07 -21.61 19.46
C ALA A 538 -17.72 -20.47 20.44
N ARG A 539 -17.95 -20.68 21.74
CA ARG A 539 -17.72 -19.70 22.80
C ARG A 539 -16.23 -19.36 22.91
N GLY A 540 -15.89 -18.08 22.76
CA GLY A 540 -14.53 -17.60 23.04
C GLY A 540 -14.19 -17.68 24.53
N VAL A 541 -12.90 -17.58 24.86
CA VAL A 541 -12.42 -17.84 26.24
C VAL A 541 -12.94 -16.84 27.27
N ASP A 542 -13.30 -15.63 26.85
CA ASP A 542 -13.78 -14.55 27.74
C ASP A 542 -15.31 -14.53 27.89
N VAL A 543 -16.04 -15.42 27.22
CA VAL A 543 -17.50 -15.50 27.29
C VAL A 543 -17.93 -16.57 28.29
N GLU A 544 -18.84 -16.27 29.20
CA GLU A 544 -19.41 -17.22 30.15
C GLU A 544 -20.37 -18.23 29.47
N GLU A 545 -20.73 -19.34 30.14
CA GLU A 545 -21.62 -20.37 29.57
C GLU A 545 -23.01 -19.84 29.16
N ASN A 546 -23.48 -18.80 29.82
CA ASN A 546 -24.75 -18.11 29.52
C ASN A 546 -24.66 -17.11 28.35
N GLY A 547 -23.47 -16.95 27.75
CA GLY A 547 -23.20 -15.97 26.69
C GLY A 547 -22.90 -14.56 27.20
N GLU A 548 -22.76 -14.34 28.51
CA GLU A 548 -22.38 -13.04 29.08
C GLU A 548 -20.86 -12.82 29.03
N VAL A 549 -20.44 -11.58 28.84
CA VAL A 549 -19.06 -11.12 29.01
C VAL A 549 -19.09 -9.92 29.93
N THR A 550 -18.18 -9.87 30.90
CA THR A 550 -17.99 -8.70 31.76
C THR A 550 -16.78 -7.90 31.25
N VAL A 551 -17.06 -6.74 30.66
CA VAL A 551 -16.03 -5.78 30.22
C VAL A 551 -15.61 -4.95 31.43
N SER A 552 -14.45 -5.27 32.01
CA SER A 552 -13.93 -4.65 33.23
C SER A 552 -12.60 -3.90 33.05
N GLU A 553 -11.90 -4.12 31.95
CA GLU A 553 -10.59 -3.51 31.65
C GLU A 553 -10.55 -3.01 30.20
N ASP A 554 -9.65 -2.08 29.90
CA ASP A 554 -9.44 -1.57 28.55
C ASP A 554 -8.60 -2.60 27.77
N GLY A 555 -9.24 -3.39 26.91
CA GLY A 555 -8.52 -4.49 26.28
C GLY A 555 -9.29 -5.29 25.25
N LEU A 556 -8.64 -6.37 24.80
CA LEU A 556 -9.13 -7.31 23.81
C LEU A 556 -9.87 -8.47 24.49
N TYR A 557 -11.09 -8.74 24.04
CA TYR A 557 -11.94 -9.84 24.51
C TYR A 557 -12.18 -10.84 23.38
N HIS A 558 -11.93 -12.13 23.64
CA HIS A 558 -12.17 -13.23 22.70
C HIS A 558 -13.63 -13.70 22.80
N LEU A 559 -14.46 -13.28 21.84
CA LEU A 559 -15.90 -13.54 21.86
C LEU A 559 -16.28 -14.87 21.20
N ILE A 560 -15.67 -15.18 20.06
CA ILE A 560 -15.99 -16.38 19.26
C ILE A 560 -14.71 -17.15 18.97
N GLY A 561 -14.75 -18.48 19.14
CA GLY A 561 -13.70 -19.41 18.73
C GLY A 561 -14.28 -20.66 18.07
N ASP A 562 -14.57 -20.59 16.77
CA ASP A 562 -15.06 -21.73 16.00
C ASP A 562 -13.95 -22.73 15.66
N SER A 563 -14.33 -23.95 15.28
CA SER A 563 -13.39 -24.95 14.76
C SER A 563 -12.98 -24.71 13.30
N ALA A 564 -13.80 -24.00 12.53
CA ALA A 564 -13.61 -23.73 11.11
C ALA A 564 -14.00 -22.30 10.72
N TYR A 565 -13.47 -21.80 9.61
CA TYR A 565 -13.86 -20.50 9.04
C TYR A 565 -15.28 -20.57 8.49
N GLY A 566 -16.10 -19.59 8.84
CA GLY A 566 -17.50 -19.50 8.40
C GLY A 566 -17.96 -18.06 8.24
N VAL A 567 -19.16 -17.88 7.67
CA VAL A 567 -19.86 -16.59 7.65
C VAL A 567 -20.98 -16.67 8.67
N HIS A 568 -20.97 -15.76 9.64
CA HIS A 568 -21.92 -15.74 10.74
C HIS A 568 -22.30 -14.32 11.12
N THR A 569 -23.44 -14.17 11.80
CA THR A 569 -23.86 -12.90 12.38
C THR A 569 -23.58 -12.92 13.87
N ILE A 570 -22.77 -11.98 14.37
CA ILE A 570 -22.64 -11.75 15.81
C ILE A 570 -23.63 -10.67 16.24
N GLU A 571 -24.38 -10.94 17.30
CA GLU A 571 -25.24 -9.96 17.95
C GLU A 571 -24.79 -9.76 19.40
N ILE A 572 -24.52 -8.51 19.77
CA ILE A 572 -24.13 -8.14 21.13
C ILE A 572 -25.20 -7.21 21.70
N GLU A 573 -25.79 -7.59 22.82
CA GLU A 573 -26.70 -6.76 23.62
C GLU A 573 -25.93 -6.18 24.82
N ILE A 574 -25.86 -4.86 24.91
CA ILE A 574 -25.25 -4.17 26.04
C ILE A 574 -26.32 -3.91 27.10
N LEU A 575 -26.19 -4.57 28.26
CA LEU A 575 -27.24 -4.57 29.29
C LEU A 575 -27.38 -3.21 29.99
N SER A 576 -26.29 -2.44 30.10
CA SER A 576 -26.24 -1.13 30.76
C SER A 576 -25.40 -0.11 29.96
N PRO A 577 -25.67 1.20 30.08
CA PRO A 577 -24.83 2.22 29.46
C PRO A 577 -23.40 2.21 30.00
N GLY A 578 -22.43 2.63 29.18
CA GLY A 578 -21.04 2.83 29.59
C GLY A 578 -20.01 1.88 28.97
N LEU A 579 -20.37 1.13 27.92
CA LEU A 579 -19.41 0.40 27.08
C LEU A 579 -18.83 1.35 26.04
N GLU A 580 -17.51 1.38 25.93
CA GLU A 580 -16.77 1.98 24.82
C GLU A 580 -16.30 0.86 23.88
N ALA A 581 -16.84 0.85 22.67
CA ALA A 581 -16.48 -0.10 21.63
C ALA A 581 -15.44 0.54 20.69
N TYR A 582 -14.27 -0.10 20.52
CA TYR A 582 -13.16 0.44 19.72
C TYR A 582 -13.08 -0.24 18.35
N THR A 583 -12.89 -1.56 18.34
CA THR A 583 -12.71 -2.33 17.10
C THR A 583 -13.14 -3.79 17.22
N PHE A 584 -13.55 -4.40 16.11
CA PHE A 584 -13.52 -5.86 15.94
C PHE A 584 -12.28 -6.28 15.16
N THR A 585 -11.61 -7.32 15.65
CA THR A 585 -10.49 -7.99 14.99
C THR A 585 -10.75 -9.49 14.91
N PHE A 586 -10.00 -10.19 14.06
CA PHE A 586 -10.35 -11.54 13.61
C PHE A 586 -9.14 -12.49 13.57
N GLY A 587 -9.42 -13.78 13.54
CA GLY A 587 -8.42 -14.85 13.40
C GLY A 587 -9.01 -16.13 12.82
#